data_AF-A0A6C0JUA8-F1
#
_entry.id   AF-A0A6C0JUA8-F1
#
_cell.length_a   1.000
_cell.length_b   1.000
_cell.length_c   1.000
_cell.angle_alpha   90.00
_cell.angle_beta   90.00
_cell.angle_gamma   90.00
#
_symmetry.space_group_name_H-M   'P 1'
#
loop_
_entity.id
_entity.type
_entity.pdbx_description
1 polymer ?
#
loop_
_entity_poly.entity_id
_entity_poly.type
_entity_poly.pdbx_seq_one_letter_code
_entity_poly.pdbx_strand_id
1 'polypeptide(L)'
;MNKLNEIITTNNCKLGEEFDNIQSINYNNITCIKCSENYYRNKNDGSCKKCPPGFSSENGSKQCTKCRNGFNDKCKNLKKSEEYCDIGSIISENGCIKCDNTKKYYMPKKNQEDKCLVCNDGHIVKNNKCIACPEGTYEKNNKCILCEEQSYNDLKGQNKCKKCNNQKSLTFSTKGGTHCENSIYYNLLDEFNSIVESNTNIIDINKILNPMINVLQVSSIFYLNNKDIITEFSAISVSLMACFYMFS
;
A
#
# COMPACT_ATOMS: atom_id res chain seq x y z
N MET A 1 24.17 33.12 -0.71
CA MET A 1 24.49 33.86 0.54
C MET A 1 25.96 34.22 0.53
N ASN A 2 26.34 35.39 1.05
CA ASN A 2 27.72 35.86 1.05
C ASN A 2 28.51 35.15 2.16
N LYS A 3 29.59 34.44 1.80
CA LYS A 3 30.47 33.71 2.73
C LYS A 3 31.01 34.62 3.86
N LEU A 4 31.14 35.91 3.59
CA LEU A 4 31.51 36.92 4.57
C LEU A 4 30.45 37.09 5.67
N ASN A 5 29.15 37.11 5.32
CA ASN A 5 28.06 37.24 6.28
C ASN A 5 28.00 36.01 7.20
N GLU A 6 28.31 34.83 6.68
CA GLU A 6 28.36 33.60 7.48
C GLU A 6 29.49 33.67 8.52
N ILE A 7 30.67 34.16 8.14
CA ILE A 7 31.81 34.34 9.05
C ILE A 7 31.51 35.41 10.11
N ILE A 8 30.90 36.52 9.72
CA ILE A 8 30.51 37.58 10.68
C ILE A 8 29.49 37.02 11.67
N THR A 9 28.50 36.28 11.18
CA THR A 9 27.45 35.65 12.00
C THR A 9 28.02 34.66 13.01
N THR A 10 28.91 33.75 12.58
CA THR A 10 29.47 32.72 13.48
C THR A 10 30.34 33.31 14.58
N ASN A 11 31.06 34.39 14.31
CA ASN A 11 31.98 35.00 15.27
C ASN A 11 31.34 36.04 16.19
N ASN A 12 30.25 36.70 15.77
CA ASN A 12 29.72 37.87 16.48
C ASN A 12 28.26 37.74 16.95
N CYS A 13 27.46 36.85 16.35
CA CYS A 13 26.03 36.73 16.69
C CYS A 13 25.75 35.50 17.56
N LYS A 14 24.82 35.64 18.52
CA LYS A 14 24.42 34.54 19.42
C LYS A 14 23.63 33.47 18.66
N LEU A 15 23.57 32.25 19.20
CA LEU A 15 22.75 31.18 18.61
C LEU A 15 21.30 31.64 18.46
N GLY A 16 20.68 31.28 17.33
CA GLY A 16 19.35 31.78 16.97
C GLY A 16 19.33 33.20 16.39
N GLU A 17 20.48 33.81 16.08
CA GLU A 17 20.58 35.12 15.40
C GLU A 17 21.48 35.06 14.16
N GLU A 18 21.27 35.90 13.16
CA GLU A 18 22.16 36.06 12.00
C GLU A 18 22.54 37.52 11.74
N PHE A 19 23.65 37.74 11.04
CA PHE A 19 24.13 39.08 10.72
C PHE A 19 23.16 39.80 9.78
N ASP A 20 22.67 40.96 10.23
CA ASP A 20 21.88 41.87 9.40
C ASP A 20 22.82 42.80 8.63
N ASN A 21 23.05 42.46 7.36
CA ASN A 21 23.90 43.25 6.48
C ASN A 21 23.29 44.62 6.14
N ILE A 22 21.97 44.80 6.21
CA ILE A 22 21.30 46.06 5.84
C ILE A 22 21.45 47.06 6.98
N GLN A 23 21.16 46.66 8.21
CA GLN A 23 21.29 47.55 9.37
C GLN A 23 22.74 47.87 9.72
N SER A 24 23.65 46.91 9.54
CA SER A 24 25.08 47.10 9.88
C SER A 24 25.81 48.08 8.95
N ILE A 25 25.35 48.25 7.71
CA ILE A 25 25.86 49.27 6.78
C ILE A 25 25.46 50.69 7.24
N ASN A 26 24.30 50.85 7.87
CA ASN A 26 23.77 52.16 8.25
C ASN A 26 24.39 52.72 9.54
N TYR A 27 24.87 51.86 10.45
CA TYR A 27 25.35 52.27 11.78
C TYR A 27 26.83 51.98 12.04
N ASN A 28 27.58 51.48 11.04
CA ASN A 28 28.99 51.10 11.16
C ASN A 28 29.31 50.11 12.32
N ASN A 29 28.29 49.40 12.80
CA ASN A 29 28.37 48.45 13.91
C ASN A 29 27.71 47.11 13.51
N ILE A 30 28.25 46.00 14.01
CA ILE A 30 27.72 44.66 13.74
C ILE A 30 26.37 44.50 14.44
N THR A 31 25.31 44.31 13.65
CA THR A 31 23.94 44.09 14.13
C THR A 31 23.50 42.67 13.84
N CYS A 32 22.91 42.00 14.83
CA CYS A 32 22.41 40.63 14.74
C CYS A 32 20.89 40.62 14.88
N ILE A 33 20.20 39.96 13.95
CA ILE A 33 18.75 39.78 13.98
C ILE A 33 18.41 38.36 14.38
N LYS A 34 17.33 38.19 15.16
CA LYS A 34 16.84 36.86 15.53
C LYS A 34 16.32 36.12 14.31
N CYS A 35 16.54 34.81 14.27
CA CYS A 35 15.90 33.93 13.30
C CYS A 35 14.38 34.04 13.46
N SER A 36 13.69 34.25 12.34
CA SER A 36 12.24 34.27 12.28
C SER A 36 11.62 32.94 12.75
N GLU A 37 10.32 32.94 13.03
CA GLU A 37 9.58 31.70 13.32
C GLU A 37 9.80 30.66 12.21
N ASN A 38 9.88 29.38 12.61
CA ASN A 38 10.22 28.25 11.73
C ASN A 38 11.65 28.26 11.16
N TYR A 39 12.52 29.17 11.62
CA TYR A 39 13.95 29.16 11.36
C TYR A 39 14.74 29.03 12.66
N TYR A 40 15.92 28.44 12.58
CA TYR A 40 16.82 28.24 13.71
C TYR A 40 18.27 28.40 13.28
N ARG A 41 19.15 28.64 14.25
CA ARG A 41 20.60 28.61 13.98
C ARG A 41 21.35 27.98 15.15
N ASN A 42 22.06 26.89 14.88
CA ASN A 42 22.96 26.26 15.84
C ASN A 42 24.41 26.79 15.69
N LYS A 43 25.35 26.24 16.48
CA LYS A 43 26.76 26.69 16.48
C LYS A 43 27.49 26.46 15.15
N ASN A 44 27.05 25.48 14.37
CA ASN A 44 27.67 25.06 13.11
C ASN A 44 27.07 25.77 11.89
N ASP A 45 26.05 26.61 12.10
CA ASP A 45 25.33 27.29 11.02
C ASP A 45 25.77 28.76 10.93
N GLY A 46 26.15 29.18 9.73
CA GLY A 46 26.50 30.57 9.40
C GLY A 46 25.30 31.49 9.13
N SER A 47 24.08 30.93 9.14
CA SER A 47 22.84 31.65 8.88
C SER A 47 21.65 30.90 9.46
N CYS A 48 20.51 31.56 9.57
CA CYS A 48 19.25 30.97 9.98
C CYS A 48 18.78 29.94 8.93
N LYS A 49 18.68 28.68 9.36
CA LYS A 49 18.18 27.57 8.55
C LYS A 49 16.71 27.33 8.84
N LYS A 50 15.96 26.95 7.80
CA LYS A 50 14.55 26.57 7.94
C LYS A 50 14.43 25.23 8.69
N CYS A 51 13.45 25.10 9.57
CA CYS A 51 13.15 23.83 10.22
C CYS A 51 12.69 22.76 9.21
N PRO A 52 13.10 21.50 9.40
CA PRO A 52 12.62 20.40 8.57
C PRO A 52 11.14 20.14 8.80
N PRO A 53 10.42 19.51 7.85
CA PRO A 53 8.99 19.24 8.02
C PRO A 53 8.72 18.39 9.25
N GLY A 54 7.65 18.73 9.99
CA GLY A 54 7.35 18.09 11.27
C GLY A 54 8.07 18.72 12.47
N PHE A 55 8.79 19.82 12.27
CA PHE A 55 9.40 20.60 13.35
C PHE A 55 9.04 22.08 13.23
N SER A 56 9.05 22.77 14.36
CA SER A 56 8.80 24.21 14.47
C SER A 56 9.84 24.88 15.35
N SER A 57 10.00 26.18 15.22
CA SER A 57 10.83 26.98 16.12
C SER A 57 10.20 28.35 16.38
N GLU A 58 10.37 28.85 17.61
CA GLU A 58 9.99 30.20 17.99
C GLU A 58 11.05 31.20 17.51
N ASN A 59 10.71 32.49 17.48
CA ASN A 59 11.65 33.56 17.12
C ASN A 59 12.92 33.51 17.98
N GLY A 60 14.09 33.51 17.34
CA GLY A 60 15.40 33.46 18.01
C GLY A 60 15.81 32.07 18.50
N SER A 61 15.18 31.00 18.00
CA SER A 61 15.50 29.63 18.44
C SER A 61 16.83 29.11 17.91
N LYS A 62 17.54 28.36 18.76
CA LYS A 62 18.79 27.65 18.41
C LYS A 62 18.60 26.24 17.84
N GLN A 63 17.38 25.71 17.91
CA GLN A 63 17.01 24.38 17.46
C GLN A 63 15.52 24.32 17.12
N CYS A 64 15.13 23.34 16.30
CA CYS A 64 13.72 23.07 16.05
C CYS A 64 13.16 22.06 17.06
N THR A 65 11.88 22.19 17.36
CA THR A 65 11.12 21.32 18.25
C THR A 65 10.17 20.46 17.42
N LYS A 66 10.13 19.16 17.70
CA LYS A 66 9.24 18.21 17.01
C LYS A 66 7.77 18.56 17.25
N CYS A 67 6.98 18.63 16.19
CA CYS A 67 5.52 18.75 16.25
C CYS A 67 4.91 17.36 16.49
N ARG A 68 4.26 17.15 17.63
CA ARG A 68 3.62 15.88 17.99
C ARG A 68 2.17 15.83 17.49
N ASN A 69 1.64 14.63 17.27
CA ASN A 69 0.24 14.44 16.89
C ASN A 69 -0.70 15.03 17.95
N GLY A 70 -1.56 15.97 17.55
CA GLY A 70 -2.63 16.50 18.41
C GLY A 70 -2.42 17.93 18.93
N PHE A 71 -1.69 18.79 18.20
CA PHE A 71 -1.51 20.21 18.52
C PHE A 71 -0.74 20.48 19.82
N ASN A 72 0.57 20.64 19.70
CA ASN A 72 1.26 21.56 20.61
C ASN A 72 0.94 22.98 20.12
N ASP A 73 0.59 23.90 21.01
CA ASP A 73 0.32 25.32 20.69
C ASP A 73 1.41 25.95 19.80
N LYS A 74 2.64 25.45 19.93
CA LYS A 74 3.83 25.86 19.19
C LYS A 74 3.79 25.61 17.67
N CYS A 75 2.99 24.66 17.19
CA CYS A 75 2.91 24.34 15.75
C CYS A 75 1.67 24.96 15.06
N LYS A 76 0.80 25.66 15.81
CA LYS A 76 -0.46 26.25 15.30
C LYS A 76 -0.26 27.28 14.17
N ASN A 77 0.89 27.95 14.15
CA ASN A 77 1.19 29.02 13.19
C ASN A 77 1.89 28.53 11.91
N LEU A 78 2.23 27.24 11.82
CA LEU A 78 2.86 26.67 10.62
C LEU A 78 1.84 26.37 9.53
N LYS A 79 2.28 26.48 8.27
CA LYS A 79 1.47 25.98 7.15
C LYS A 79 1.36 24.46 7.23
N LYS A 80 0.17 23.93 6.94
CA LYS A 80 -0.14 22.48 7.00
C LYS A 80 0.72 21.59 6.09
N SER A 81 1.44 22.13 5.11
CA SER A 81 2.39 21.36 4.28
C SER A 81 3.79 21.27 4.90
N GLU A 82 4.08 22.08 5.91
CA GLU A 82 5.38 22.18 6.58
C GLU A 82 5.33 21.51 7.96
N GLU A 83 4.13 21.35 8.51
CA GLU A 83 3.89 20.66 9.79
C GLU A 83 3.90 19.13 9.67
N TYR A 84 3.71 18.55 8.47
CA TYR A 84 3.57 17.10 8.32
C TYR A 84 4.43 16.46 7.25
N CYS A 85 4.90 15.25 7.55
CA CYS A 85 5.39 14.33 6.55
C CYS A 85 4.22 13.78 5.73
N ASP A 86 4.45 13.61 4.43
CA ASP A 86 3.45 13.02 3.56
C ASP A 86 3.17 11.56 3.90
N ILE A 87 2.02 11.06 3.43
CA ILE A 87 1.60 9.67 3.62
C ILE A 87 2.73 8.72 3.19
N GLY A 88 2.99 7.71 4.00
CA GLY A 88 4.12 6.80 3.80
C GLY A 88 5.44 7.27 4.41
N SER A 89 5.44 8.36 5.19
CA SER A 89 6.64 8.85 5.89
C SER A 89 6.36 9.17 7.36
N ILE A 90 7.42 9.13 8.17
CA ILE A 90 7.42 9.49 9.59
C ILE A 90 8.35 10.67 9.85
N ILE A 91 8.12 11.38 10.96
CA ILE A 91 9.03 12.42 11.44
C ILE A 91 10.22 11.78 12.16
N SER A 92 11.43 12.17 11.78
CA SER A 92 12.69 11.86 12.44
C SER A 92 13.49 13.14 12.71
N GLU A 93 14.57 13.07 13.49
CA GLU A 93 15.43 14.22 13.84
C GLU A 93 15.96 14.98 12.61
N ASN A 94 16.12 14.29 11.48
CA ASN A 94 16.59 14.85 10.22
C ASN A 94 15.44 15.18 9.24
N GLY A 95 14.21 15.27 9.72
CA GLY A 95 13.01 15.51 8.90
C GLY A 95 12.26 14.23 8.54
N CYS A 96 11.62 14.20 7.36
CA CYS A 96 10.74 13.10 6.97
C CYS A 96 11.51 11.89 6.43
N ILE A 97 11.26 10.72 7.02
CA ILE A 97 11.80 9.43 6.56
C ILE A 97 10.68 8.59 5.97
N LYS A 98 10.88 8.13 4.73
CA LYS A 98 9.92 7.26 4.04
C LYS A 98 9.95 5.85 4.65
N CYS A 99 8.77 5.28 4.86
CA CYS A 99 8.63 3.90 5.27
C CYS A 99 9.06 2.95 4.15
N ASP A 100 9.80 1.91 4.53
CA ASP A 100 10.24 0.88 3.60
C ASP A 100 9.11 -0.11 3.31
N ASN A 101 8.30 0.23 2.30
CA ASN A 101 7.19 -0.61 1.85
C ASN A 101 7.65 -2.01 1.42
N THR A 102 8.91 -2.21 1.00
CA THR A 102 9.42 -3.53 0.61
C THR A 102 9.54 -4.48 1.80
N LYS A 103 9.78 -3.92 2.98
CA LYS A 103 9.81 -4.62 4.27
C LYS A 103 8.47 -4.55 5.01
N LYS A 104 7.38 -4.27 4.29
CA LYS A 104 6.01 -4.17 4.83
C LYS A 104 5.83 -3.05 5.86
N TYR A 105 6.73 -2.06 5.89
CA TYR A 105 6.57 -0.86 6.71
C TYR A 105 5.73 0.18 5.95
N TYR A 106 4.79 0.83 6.62
CA TYR A 106 3.88 1.80 6.00
C TYR A 106 3.41 2.88 6.98
N MET A 107 2.78 3.92 6.44
CA MET A 107 2.15 4.97 7.22
C MET A 107 0.91 5.50 6.49
N PRO A 108 -0.32 5.15 6.93
CA PRO A 108 -1.54 5.40 6.15
C PRO A 108 -2.09 6.82 6.31
N LYS A 109 -1.67 7.53 7.36
CA LYS A 109 -2.05 8.91 7.64
C LYS A 109 -0.82 9.72 7.99
N LYS A 110 -0.85 11.02 7.69
CA LYS A 110 0.25 11.94 7.98
C LYS A 110 0.61 11.89 9.47
N ASN A 111 1.89 11.64 9.75
CA ASN A 111 2.49 11.60 11.09
C ASN A 111 1.83 10.68 12.12
N GLN A 112 0.94 9.74 11.79
CA GLN A 112 0.10 9.03 12.77
C GLN A 112 0.86 8.37 13.93
N GLU A 113 2.07 7.88 13.69
CA GLU A 113 2.92 7.28 14.71
C GLU A 113 4.36 7.80 14.59
N ASP A 114 5.13 7.67 15.67
CA ASP A 114 6.55 8.00 15.71
C ASP A 114 7.44 7.00 14.97
N LYS A 115 6.87 5.87 14.53
CA LYS A 115 7.55 4.81 13.76
C LYS A 115 6.62 4.30 12.67
N CYS A 116 7.21 3.79 11.59
CA CYS A 116 6.42 3.15 10.55
C CYS A 116 5.67 1.94 11.13
N LEU A 117 4.40 1.82 10.77
CA LEU A 117 3.60 0.65 11.09
C LEU A 117 4.11 -0.53 10.27
N VAL A 118 3.99 -1.75 10.81
CA VAL A 118 4.29 -2.99 10.08
C VAL A 118 2.97 -3.66 9.69
N CYS A 119 2.89 -4.13 8.45
CA CYS A 119 1.75 -4.88 7.97
C CYS A 119 1.94 -6.36 8.31
N ASN A 120 0.97 -6.97 8.99
CA ASN A 120 1.07 -8.35 9.46
C ASN A 120 1.08 -9.35 8.30
N ASP A 121 1.42 -10.60 8.61
CA ASP A 121 1.33 -11.71 7.65
C ASP A 121 -0.07 -11.82 7.05
N GLY A 122 -0.10 -12.28 5.79
CA GLY A 122 -1.35 -12.35 5.03
C GLY A 122 -1.83 -11.03 4.47
N HIS A 123 -1.10 -9.94 4.73
CA HIS A 123 -1.41 -8.60 4.25
C HIS A 123 -0.23 -7.97 3.52
N ILE A 124 -0.53 -7.12 2.55
CA ILE A 124 0.46 -6.39 1.75
C ILE A 124 0.31 -4.89 1.92
N VAL A 125 1.39 -4.16 1.71
CA VAL A 125 1.39 -2.70 1.64
C VAL A 125 1.09 -2.27 0.21
N LYS A 126 -0.07 -1.66 0.00
CA LYS A 126 -0.47 -1.03 -1.29
C LYS A 126 -0.98 0.39 -1.02
N ASN A 127 -0.44 1.37 -1.75
CA ASN A 127 -0.78 2.79 -1.58
C ASN A 127 -0.66 3.27 -0.12
N ASN A 128 0.42 2.86 0.56
CA ASN A 128 0.67 3.14 1.98
C ASN A 128 -0.46 2.69 2.93
N LYS A 129 -1.23 1.67 2.54
CA LYS A 129 -2.22 1.00 3.40
C LYS A 129 -1.86 -0.48 3.49
N CYS A 130 -2.14 -1.07 4.64
CA CYS A 130 -2.07 -2.51 4.83
C CYS A 130 -3.40 -3.13 4.37
N ILE A 131 -3.34 -3.99 3.35
CA ILE A 131 -4.51 -4.62 2.76
C ILE A 131 -4.40 -6.14 2.87
N ALA A 132 -5.48 -6.80 3.28
CA ALA A 132 -5.52 -8.25 3.35
C ALA A 132 -5.45 -8.86 1.94
N CYS A 133 -4.70 -9.95 1.78
CA CYS A 133 -4.77 -10.73 0.56
C CYS A 133 -6.17 -11.35 0.42
N PRO A 134 -6.82 -11.24 -0.75
CA PRO A 134 -8.16 -11.78 -0.95
C PRO A 134 -8.16 -13.32 -0.92
N GLU A 135 -9.36 -13.88 -0.81
CA GLU A 135 -9.60 -15.31 -1.03
C GLU A 135 -9.01 -15.76 -2.37
N GLY A 136 -8.57 -17.01 -2.44
CA GLY A 136 -7.85 -17.57 -3.57
C GLY A 136 -6.38 -17.15 -3.65
N THR A 137 -5.92 -16.26 -2.77
CA THR A 137 -4.52 -15.81 -2.72
C THR A 137 -3.94 -15.92 -1.32
N TYR A 138 -2.61 -15.93 -1.21
CA TYR A 138 -1.90 -15.83 0.05
C TYR A 138 -0.77 -14.81 -0.04
N GLU A 139 -0.39 -14.23 1.10
CA GLU A 139 0.72 -13.29 1.12
C GLU A 139 2.08 -14.00 1.10
N LYS A 140 2.96 -13.55 0.20
CA LYS A 140 4.37 -13.89 0.19
C LYS A 140 5.19 -12.71 -0.35
N ASN A 141 6.18 -12.27 0.42
CA ASN A 141 7.09 -11.18 0.05
C ASN A 141 6.35 -9.89 -0.34
N ASN A 142 5.36 -9.48 0.46
CA ASN A 142 4.56 -8.28 0.23
C ASN A 142 3.77 -8.30 -1.10
N LYS A 143 3.41 -9.50 -1.57
CA LYS A 143 2.56 -9.73 -2.74
C LYS A 143 1.50 -10.77 -2.39
N CYS A 144 0.30 -10.60 -2.97
CA CYS A 144 -0.72 -11.64 -2.92
C CYS A 144 -0.49 -12.57 -4.12
N ILE A 145 -0.14 -13.81 -3.82
CA ILE A 145 0.15 -14.87 -4.78
C ILE A 145 -1.06 -15.79 -4.85
N LEU A 146 -1.49 -16.17 -6.06
CA LEU A 146 -2.57 -17.14 -6.22
C LEU A 146 -2.20 -18.46 -5.57
N CYS A 147 -3.20 -19.14 -5.01
CA CYS A 147 -3.05 -20.54 -4.65
C CYS A 147 -2.75 -21.35 -5.92
N GLU A 148 -1.73 -22.20 -5.87
CA GLU A 148 -1.43 -23.12 -6.97
C GLU A 148 -2.50 -24.22 -7.06
N GLU A 149 -2.49 -25.01 -8.13
CA GLU A 149 -3.36 -26.17 -8.28
C GLU A 149 -3.30 -27.08 -7.04
N GLN A 150 -4.42 -27.76 -6.75
CA GLN A 150 -4.56 -28.60 -5.55
C GLN A 150 -4.40 -27.81 -4.24
N SER A 151 -4.58 -26.48 -4.28
CA SER A 151 -4.56 -25.65 -3.08
C SER A 151 -5.57 -24.51 -3.17
N TYR A 152 -6.02 -24.05 -2.01
CA TYR A 152 -7.08 -23.05 -1.94
C TYR A 152 -6.95 -22.15 -0.72
N ASN A 153 -7.61 -21.00 -0.78
CA ASN A 153 -7.79 -20.13 0.35
C ASN A 153 -9.21 -19.54 0.36
N ASP A 154 -9.96 -19.89 1.39
CA ASP A 154 -11.36 -19.51 1.63
C ASP A 154 -11.49 -18.26 2.54
N LEU A 155 -10.38 -17.69 3.03
CA LEU A 155 -10.40 -16.55 3.94
C LEU A 155 -9.52 -15.41 3.44
N LYS A 156 -9.90 -14.17 3.73
CA LYS A 156 -9.00 -13.03 3.52
C LYS A 156 -7.84 -13.05 4.53
N GLY A 157 -6.73 -12.44 4.15
CA GLY A 157 -5.62 -12.18 5.08
C GLY A 157 -4.79 -13.42 5.42
N GLN A 158 -4.72 -14.42 4.53
CA GLN A 158 -3.92 -15.62 4.76
C GLN A 158 -2.51 -15.49 4.18
N ASN A 159 -1.55 -16.17 4.81
CA ASN A 159 -0.14 -16.26 4.38
C ASN A 159 0.22 -17.65 3.80
N LYS A 160 -0.77 -18.53 3.64
CA LYS A 160 -0.61 -19.84 3.01
C LYS A 160 -1.95 -20.33 2.47
N CYS A 161 -1.90 -21.22 1.48
CA CYS A 161 -3.06 -21.95 1.00
C CYS A 161 -3.21 -23.29 1.73
N LYS A 162 -4.45 -23.74 1.89
CA LYS A 162 -4.84 -25.08 2.34
C LYS A 162 -4.69 -26.06 1.17
N LYS A 163 -4.35 -27.31 1.45
CA LYS A 163 -4.31 -28.37 0.42
C LYS A 163 -5.73 -28.80 0.04
N CYS A 164 -5.94 -29.08 -1.24
CA CYS A 164 -7.16 -29.65 -1.79
C CYS A 164 -6.87 -31.01 -2.43
N ASN A 165 -7.39 -32.08 -1.84
CA ASN A 165 -7.21 -33.45 -2.35
C ASN A 165 -8.46 -33.96 -3.10
N ASN A 166 -9.48 -33.12 -3.29
CA ASN A 166 -10.73 -33.51 -3.91
C ASN A 166 -10.68 -33.32 -5.43
N GLN A 167 -10.50 -34.40 -6.19
CA GLN A 167 -10.46 -34.37 -7.67
C GLN A 167 -11.77 -33.92 -8.32
N LYS A 168 -12.91 -34.02 -7.61
CA LYS A 168 -14.20 -33.51 -8.08
C LYS A 168 -14.30 -31.98 -7.95
N SER A 169 -13.37 -31.35 -7.24
CA SER A 169 -13.30 -29.89 -7.12
C SER A 169 -12.64 -29.26 -8.35
N LEU A 170 -13.14 -28.10 -8.79
CA LEU A 170 -12.46 -27.31 -9.84
C LEU A 170 -11.05 -26.90 -9.38
N THR A 171 -10.92 -26.52 -8.11
CA THR A 171 -9.67 -26.12 -7.46
C THR A 171 -8.57 -27.16 -7.52
N PHE A 172 -8.90 -28.44 -7.71
CA PHE A 172 -7.89 -29.47 -7.88
C PHE A 172 -6.96 -29.21 -9.06
N SER A 173 -7.45 -28.53 -10.11
CA SER A 173 -6.69 -28.25 -11.33
C SER A 173 -6.73 -26.78 -11.76
N THR A 174 -7.16 -25.88 -10.88
CA THR A 174 -7.15 -24.43 -11.15
C THR A 174 -6.31 -23.67 -10.14
N LYS A 175 -5.66 -22.60 -10.61
CA LYS A 175 -5.04 -21.62 -9.72
C LYS A 175 -6.08 -20.69 -9.12
N GLY A 176 -5.77 -20.10 -7.96
CA GLY A 176 -6.65 -19.14 -7.31
C GLY A 176 -7.87 -19.75 -6.63
N GLY A 177 -7.84 -21.06 -6.34
CA GLY A 177 -9.00 -21.75 -5.77
C GLY A 177 -9.43 -21.17 -4.43
N THR A 178 -10.73 -20.99 -4.24
CA THR A 178 -11.31 -20.45 -2.99
C THR A 178 -11.92 -21.51 -2.09
N HIS A 179 -12.30 -22.67 -2.65
CA HIS A 179 -12.96 -23.77 -1.94
C HIS A 179 -12.47 -25.12 -2.48
N CYS A 180 -12.62 -26.21 -1.73
CA CYS A 180 -12.22 -27.58 -2.14
C CYS A 180 -13.41 -28.56 -2.24
N GLU A 181 -14.62 -28.03 -2.25
CA GLU A 181 -15.84 -28.83 -2.39
C GLU A 181 -16.00 -29.36 -3.82
N ASN A 182 -16.88 -30.34 -3.99
CA ASN A 182 -17.27 -30.85 -5.30
C ASN A 182 -17.74 -29.68 -6.18
N SER A 183 -17.42 -29.74 -7.48
CA SER A 183 -17.97 -28.78 -8.43
C SER A 183 -19.50 -28.91 -8.50
N ILE A 184 -20.15 -27.86 -9.00
CA ILE A 184 -21.59 -27.87 -9.22
C ILE A 184 -22.04 -29.06 -10.09
N TYR A 185 -21.19 -29.51 -11.01
CA TYR A 185 -21.47 -30.63 -11.89
C TYR A 185 -21.57 -31.95 -11.11
N TYR A 186 -20.61 -32.22 -10.22
CA TYR A 186 -20.66 -33.41 -9.38
C TYR A 186 -21.77 -33.33 -8.32
N ASN A 187 -22.05 -32.14 -7.76
CA ASN A 187 -23.17 -31.98 -6.84
C ASN A 187 -24.52 -32.28 -7.50
N LEU A 188 -24.74 -31.79 -8.72
CA LEU A 188 -25.95 -32.09 -9.50
C LEU A 188 -26.05 -33.59 -9.79
N LEU A 189 -24.95 -34.25 -10.16
CA LEU A 189 -24.94 -35.69 -10.39
C LEU A 189 -25.33 -36.48 -9.12
N ASP A 190 -24.77 -36.11 -7.96
CA ASP A 190 -25.09 -36.75 -6.68
C ASP A 190 -26.59 -36.55 -6.34
N GLU A 191 -27.15 -35.38 -6.61
CA GLU A 191 -28.59 -35.08 -6.43
C GLU A 191 -29.47 -35.92 -7.38
N PHE A 192 -29.13 -36.00 -8.67
CA PHE A 192 -29.86 -36.84 -9.64
C PHE A 192 -29.85 -38.32 -9.25
N ASN A 193 -28.69 -38.85 -8.83
CA ASN A 193 -28.58 -40.24 -8.41
C ASN A 193 -29.46 -40.54 -7.20
N SER A 194 -29.56 -39.63 -6.23
CA SER A 194 -30.44 -39.80 -5.07
C SER A 194 -31.92 -39.94 -5.45
N ILE A 195 -32.35 -39.29 -6.53
CA ILE A 195 -33.72 -39.37 -7.06
C ILE A 195 -33.94 -40.69 -7.80
N VAL A 196 -32.96 -41.13 -8.59
CA VAL A 196 -33.07 -42.34 -9.44
C VAL A 196 -33.02 -43.62 -8.60
N GLU A 197 -32.18 -43.67 -7.56
CA GLU A 197 -32.07 -44.82 -6.65
C GLU A 197 -33.38 -45.14 -5.90
N SER A 198 -34.24 -44.14 -5.69
CA SER A 198 -35.55 -44.34 -5.09
C SER A 198 -36.60 -45.01 -6.01
N ASN A 199 -36.34 -45.12 -7.32
CA ASN A 199 -37.42 -45.40 -8.29
C ASN A 199 -37.26 -46.61 -9.21
N THR A 200 -36.10 -47.22 -9.47
CA THR A 200 -36.03 -48.32 -10.48
C THR A 200 -34.71 -49.12 -10.59
N ASN A 201 -34.80 -50.36 -11.12
CA ASN A 201 -33.73 -51.17 -11.76
C ASN A 201 -33.31 -50.61 -13.14
N ILE A 202 -33.01 -49.31 -13.26
CA ILE A 202 -32.61 -48.69 -14.54
C ILE A 202 -31.10 -48.82 -14.78
N ILE A 203 -30.74 -48.87 -16.07
CA ILE A 203 -29.40 -48.65 -16.65
C ILE A 203 -28.57 -47.72 -15.76
N ASP A 204 -27.34 -48.11 -15.42
CA ASP A 204 -26.40 -47.31 -14.64
C ASP A 204 -26.20 -45.92 -15.27
N ILE A 205 -26.99 -44.94 -14.81
CA ILE A 205 -27.11 -43.61 -15.42
C ILE A 205 -25.79 -42.84 -15.30
N ASN A 206 -24.94 -43.23 -14.35
CA ASN A 206 -23.58 -42.72 -14.21
C ASN A 206 -22.73 -43.00 -15.47
N LYS A 207 -23.00 -44.08 -16.21
CA LYS A 207 -22.31 -44.35 -17.49
C LYS A 207 -22.63 -43.33 -18.57
N ILE A 208 -23.79 -42.69 -18.48
CA ILE A 208 -24.24 -41.66 -19.43
C ILE A 208 -23.80 -40.27 -18.96
N LEU A 209 -23.99 -39.97 -17.67
CA LEU A 209 -23.76 -38.63 -17.13
C LEU A 209 -22.28 -38.33 -16.85
N ASN A 210 -21.49 -39.29 -16.35
CA ASN A 210 -20.07 -39.04 -16.01
C ASN A 210 -19.24 -38.47 -17.17
N PRO A 211 -19.34 -38.98 -18.42
CA PRO A 211 -18.65 -38.37 -19.55
C PRO A 211 -19.02 -36.90 -19.76
N MET A 212 -20.30 -36.55 -19.63
CA MET A 212 -20.77 -35.16 -19.79
C MET A 212 -20.26 -34.27 -18.66
N ILE A 213 -20.32 -34.74 -17.42
CA ILE A 213 -19.79 -34.03 -16.25
C ILE A 213 -18.29 -33.77 -16.39
N ASN A 214 -17.52 -34.76 -16.85
CA ASN A 214 -16.08 -34.59 -17.09
C ASN A 214 -15.79 -33.52 -18.15
N VAL A 215 -16.57 -33.46 -19.23
CA VAL A 215 -16.42 -32.41 -20.26
C VAL A 215 -16.72 -31.02 -19.67
N LEU A 216 -17.78 -30.89 -18.86
CA LEU A 216 -18.13 -29.64 -18.19
C LEU A 216 -17.05 -29.21 -17.17
N GLN A 217 -16.49 -30.15 -16.42
CA GLN A 217 -15.41 -29.92 -15.47
C GLN A 217 -14.16 -29.40 -16.20
N VAL A 218 -13.71 -30.10 -17.25
CA VAL A 218 -12.50 -29.75 -18.00
C VAL A 218 -12.64 -28.41 -18.71
N SER A 219 -13.79 -28.15 -19.35
CA SER A 219 -14.05 -26.86 -20.00
C SER A 219 -14.05 -25.69 -19.00
N SER A 220 -14.61 -25.90 -17.81
CA SER A 220 -14.58 -24.90 -16.74
C SER A 220 -13.18 -24.64 -16.21
N ILE A 221 -12.38 -25.70 -16.00
CA ILE A 221 -10.98 -25.59 -15.61
C ILE A 221 -10.20 -24.80 -16.67
N PHE A 222 -10.38 -25.12 -17.95
CA PHE A 222 -9.75 -24.41 -19.06
C PHE A 222 -10.12 -22.92 -19.06
N TYR A 223 -11.40 -22.61 -18.91
CA TYR A 223 -11.87 -21.23 -18.83
C TYR A 223 -11.25 -20.49 -17.64
N LEU A 224 -11.27 -21.08 -16.44
CA LEU A 224 -10.77 -20.44 -15.22
C LEU A 224 -9.27 -20.15 -15.28
N ASN A 225 -8.48 -21.10 -15.80
CA ASN A 225 -7.02 -20.94 -15.93
C ASN A 225 -6.64 -19.90 -17.00
N ASN A 226 -7.52 -19.63 -17.96
CA ASN A 226 -7.28 -18.67 -19.05
C ASN A 226 -8.17 -17.43 -18.97
N LYS A 227 -8.87 -17.22 -17.84
CA LYS A 227 -9.93 -16.22 -17.72
C LYS A 227 -9.44 -14.83 -18.09
N ASP A 228 -8.26 -14.43 -17.63
CA ASP A 228 -7.70 -13.10 -17.92
C ASP A 228 -7.50 -12.90 -19.43
N ILE A 229 -6.88 -13.88 -20.11
CA ILE A 229 -6.67 -13.87 -21.57
C ILE A 229 -8.00 -13.86 -22.32
N ILE A 230 -8.96 -14.69 -21.90
CA ILE A 230 -10.28 -14.79 -22.53
C ILE A 230 -11.04 -13.47 -22.37
N THR A 231 -10.98 -12.84 -21.20
CA THR A 231 -11.64 -11.55 -20.96
C THR A 231 -11.03 -10.43 -21.80
N GLU A 232 -9.71 -10.40 -21.93
CA GLU A 232 -9.01 -9.42 -22.78
C GLU A 232 -9.39 -9.59 -24.26
N PHE A 233 -9.39 -10.83 -24.76
CA PHE A 233 -9.80 -11.11 -26.13
C PHE A 233 -11.27 -10.77 -26.39
N SER A 234 -12.16 -11.02 -25.42
CA SER A 234 -13.57 -10.65 -25.52
C SER A 234 -13.79 -9.13 -25.53
N ALA A 235 -12.97 -8.36 -24.80
CA ALA A 235 -13.05 -6.90 -24.80
C ALA A 235 -12.59 -6.33 -26.16
N ILE A 236 -11.56 -6.93 -26.77
CA ILE A 236 -11.07 -6.55 -28.09
C ILE A 236 -12.11 -6.86 -29.18
N SER A 237 -12.76 -8.03 -29.14
CA SER A 237 -13.76 -8.41 -30.15
C SER A 237 -15.01 -7.52 -30.11
N VAL A 238 -15.49 -7.16 -28.91
CA VAL A 238 -16.60 -6.22 -28.74
C VAL A 238 -16.22 -4.81 -29.23
N SER A 239 -14.98 -4.37 -28.96
CA SER A 239 -14.47 -3.08 -29.44
C SER A 239 -14.35 -3.04 -30.97
N LEU A 240 -13.89 -4.14 -31.59
CA LEU A 240 -13.82 -4.26 -33.05
C LEU A 240 -15.22 -4.29 -33.68
N MET A 241 -16.17 -5.04 -33.12
CA MET A 241 -17.57 -5.02 -33.58
C MET A 241 -18.17 -3.63 -33.49
N ALA A 242 -17.96 -2.90 -32.38
CA ALA A 242 -18.42 -1.52 -32.24
C ALA A 242 -17.82 -0.59 -33.31
N CYS A 243 -16.54 -0.75 -33.66
CA CYS A 243 -15.93 -0.04 -34.79
C CYS A 243 -16.62 -0.37 -36.12
N PHE A 244 -16.88 -1.64 -36.43
CA PHE A 244 -17.56 -2.02 -37.68
C PHE A 244 -18.97 -1.41 -37.80
N TYR A 245 -19.73 -1.34 -36.69
CA TYR A 245 -21.05 -0.69 -36.68
C TYR A 245 -21.00 0.85 -36.79
N MET A 246 -19.87 1.50 -36.46
CA MET A 246 -19.72 2.95 -36.66
C MET A 246 -19.24 3.33 -38.06
N PHE A 247 -18.72 2.37 -38.84
CA PHE A 247 -18.27 2.56 -40.22
C PHE A 247 -19.21 1.95 -41.27
N SER A 248 -20.39 1.47 -40.85
CA SER A 248 -21.49 0.99 -41.72
C SER A 248 -22.63 2.00 -41.71
#